data_AF-A0A934MJX4-F1
#
_entry.id   AF-A0A934MJX4-F1
#
_cell.length_a   1.000
_cell.length_b   1.000
_cell.length_c   1.000
_cell.angle_alpha   90.00
_cell.angle_beta   90.00
_cell.angle_gamma   90.00
#
_symmetry.space_group_name_H-M   'P 1'
#
loop_
_entity.id
_entity.type
_entity.pdbx_description
1 polymer ?
#
loop_
_entity_poly.entity_id
_entity_poly.type
_entity_poly.pdbx_seq_one_letter_code
_entity_poly.pdbx_strand_id
1 'polypeptide(L)'
;MITYSIQTLAPSRTPETTLATEKTWYTPEEKLNVYLDIWQNKKTVVQYAQELGISVERIARWEQQAAAFIGKLLHGQEQLKEKQNQLQQQLAGTQSALDKKSAHLDWLKTTLAANTSRKERSHWVDYHCRDLPLNVQTDLLKLNRSSLYYKSAAVQKKQ
;
A
#
# COMPACT_ATOMS: atom_id res chain seq x y z
N MET A 1 -56.76 -44.45 -67.77
CA MET A 1 -55.53 -43.83 -68.29
C MET A 1 -55.00 -42.89 -67.24
N ILE A 2 -53.80 -43.18 -66.76
CA ILE A 2 -53.13 -42.51 -65.63
C ILE A 2 -52.25 -41.42 -66.22
N THR A 3 -52.36 -40.19 -65.73
CA THR A 3 -51.34 -39.16 -65.95
C THR A 3 -50.98 -38.51 -64.61
N TYR A 4 -49.67 -38.53 -64.35
CA TYR A 4 -49.00 -38.03 -63.16
C TYR A 4 -48.79 -36.52 -63.27
N SER A 5 -48.78 -35.80 -62.15
CA SER A 5 -48.03 -34.55 -62.03
C SER A 5 -47.43 -34.44 -60.63
N ILE A 6 -46.13 -34.19 -60.66
CA ILE A 6 -45.16 -34.44 -59.60
C ILE A 6 -45.09 -33.20 -58.72
N GLN A 7 -45.32 -33.35 -57.42
CA GLN A 7 -45.05 -32.34 -56.41
C GLN A 7 -43.52 -32.15 -56.32
N THR A 8 -43.00 -31.07 -56.89
CA THR A 8 -41.58 -30.70 -56.83
C THR A 8 -41.16 -30.34 -55.41
N LEU A 9 -40.30 -31.19 -54.84
CA LEU A 9 -39.48 -30.92 -53.66
C LEU A 9 -38.52 -29.75 -53.95
N ALA A 10 -38.59 -28.68 -53.17
CA ALA A 10 -37.53 -27.68 -53.10
C ALA A 10 -36.54 -28.08 -51.98
N PRO A 11 -35.22 -28.15 -52.26
CA PRO A 11 -34.23 -28.53 -51.25
C PRO A 11 -33.99 -27.42 -50.21
N SER A 12 -33.80 -27.88 -48.98
CA SER A 12 -33.42 -27.17 -47.76
C SER A 12 -32.46 -25.98 -47.96
N ARG A 13 -32.86 -24.80 -47.47
CA ARG A 13 -31.90 -23.75 -47.08
C ARG A 13 -31.09 -24.27 -45.90
N THR A 14 -29.84 -24.66 -46.13
CA THR A 14 -28.84 -24.70 -45.07
C THR A 14 -28.57 -23.27 -44.61
N PRO A 15 -28.63 -22.94 -43.32
CA PRO A 15 -28.18 -21.64 -42.85
C PRO A 15 -26.67 -21.54 -43.05
N GLU A 16 -26.27 -20.41 -43.60
CA GLU A 16 -24.90 -19.97 -43.81
C GLU A 16 -24.05 -20.27 -42.56
N THR A 17 -22.98 -21.04 -42.75
CA THR A 17 -21.88 -21.11 -41.78
C THR A 17 -21.22 -19.74 -41.78
N THR A 18 -21.66 -18.85 -40.88
CA THR A 18 -20.92 -17.65 -40.52
C THR A 18 -19.56 -18.10 -40.03
N LEU A 19 -18.54 -17.92 -40.87
CA LEU A 19 -17.13 -18.01 -40.50
C LEU A 19 -16.91 -17.02 -39.36
N ALA A 20 -16.86 -17.54 -38.14
CA ALA A 20 -16.47 -16.79 -36.96
C ALA A 20 -15.08 -16.22 -37.25
N THR A 21 -15.01 -14.90 -37.36
CA THR A 21 -13.75 -14.19 -37.57
C THR A 21 -12.79 -14.57 -36.44
N GLU A 22 -11.71 -15.27 -36.79
CA GLU A 22 -10.70 -15.74 -35.85
C GLU A 22 -10.12 -14.54 -35.09
N LYS A 23 -10.37 -14.48 -33.79
CA LYS A 23 -9.89 -13.39 -32.93
C LYS A 23 -8.37 -13.42 -32.90
N THR A 24 -7.70 -12.41 -33.43
CA THR A 24 -6.23 -12.37 -33.55
C THR A 24 -5.52 -11.82 -32.30
N TRP A 25 -6.26 -11.25 -31.35
CA TRP A 25 -5.72 -10.65 -30.13
C TRP A 25 -6.43 -11.20 -28.89
N TYR A 26 -5.65 -11.52 -27.86
CA TYR A 26 -6.15 -12.07 -26.60
C TYR A 26 -5.59 -11.28 -25.44
N THR A 27 -6.48 -10.86 -24.54
CA THR A 27 -6.10 -10.18 -23.30
C THR A 27 -5.36 -11.14 -22.36
N PRO A 28 -4.55 -10.62 -21.43
CA PRO A 28 -3.89 -11.46 -20.42
C PRO A 28 -4.89 -12.28 -19.57
N GLU A 29 -6.06 -11.71 -19.28
CA GLU A 29 -7.13 -12.37 -18.51
C GLU A 29 -7.76 -13.53 -19.29
N GLU A 30 -8.02 -13.37 -20.58
CA GLU A 30 -8.53 -14.44 -21.44
C GLU A 30 -7.54 -15.60 -21.55
N LYS A 31 -6.24 -15.30 -21.67
CA LYS A 31 -5.19 -16.33 -21.70
C LYS A 31 -5.09 -17.07 -20.36
N LEU A 32 -5.25 -16.36 -19.24
CA LEU A 32 -5.25 -16.93 -17.90
C LEU A 32 -6.47 -17.84 -17.69
N ASN A 33 -7.65 -17.45 -18.17
CA ASN A 33 -8.85 -18.29 -18.09
C ASN A 33 -8.71 -19.58 -18.89
N VAL A 34 -8.14 -19.53 -20.10
CA VAL A 34 -7.82 -20.73 -20.88
C VAL A 34 -6.88 -21.66 -20.11
N TYR A 35 -5.81 -21.12 -19.51
CA TYR A 35 -4.91 -21.89 -18.65
C TYR A 35 -5.62 -22.50 -17.44
N LEU A 36 -6.49 -21.75 -16.75
CA LEU A 36 -7.24 -22.25 -15.59
C LEU A 36 -8.21 -23.36 -15.96
N ASP A 37 -8.89 -23.26 -17.11
CA ASP A 37 -9.83 -24.28 -17.57
C ASP A 37 -9.13 -25.57 -18.02
N ILE A 38 -7.93 -25.46 -18.61
CA ILE A 38 -7.07 -26.61 -18.90
C ILE A 38 -6.56 -27.25 -17.60
N TRP A 39 -6.11 -26.44 -16.65
CA TRP A 39 -5.63 -26.92 -15.34
C TRP A 39 -6.75 -27.58 -14.52
N GLN A 40 -7.98 -27.07 -14.61
CA GLN A 40 -9.18 -27.66 -14.00
C GLN A 40 -9.74 -28.85 -14.80
N ASN A 41 -9.05 -29.26 -15.87
CA ASN A 41 -9.40 -30.38 -16.72
C ASN A 41 -10.80 -30.30 -17.35
N LYS A 42 -11.33 -29.08 -17.52
CA LYS A 42 -12.65 -28.84 -18.12
C LYS A 42 -12.64 -29.06 -19.63
N LYS A 43 -11.54 -28.70 -20.28
CA LYS A 43 -11.30 -28.90 -21.71
C LYS A 43 -9.83 -29.17 -21.95
N THR A 44 -9.55 -29.95 -22.98
CA THR A 44 -8.17 -30.26 -23.41
C THR A 44 -7.59 -29.14 -24.29
N VAL A 45 -6.27 -29.06 -24.36
CA VAL A 45 -5.54 -28.11 -25.22
C VAL A 45 -6.01 -28.21 -26.69
N VAL A 46 -6.29 -29.42 -27.15
CA VAL A 46 -6.75 -29.70 -28.53
C VAL A 46 -8.15 -29.16 -28.78
N GLN A 47 -9.06 -29.26 -27.80
CA GLN A 47 -10.41 -28.70 -27.90
C GLN A 47 -10.38 -27.17 -27.92
N TYR A 48 -9.56 -26.53 -27.09
CA TYR A 48 -9.38 -25.07 -27.15
C TYR A 48 -8.72 -24.60 -28.44
N ALA A 49 -7.75 -25.35 -28.96
CA ALA A 49 -7.12 -25.07 -30.24
C ALA A 49 -8.16 -25.05 -31.38
N GLN A 50 -9.08 -26.01 -31.37
CA GLN A 50 -10.18 -26.10 -32.33
C GLN A 50 -11.24 -25.01 -32.14
N GLU A 51 -11.68 -24.75 -30.90
CA GLU A 51 -12.72 -23.75 -30.62
C GLU A 51 -12.26 -22.31 -30.90
N LEU A 52 -11.00 -22.01 -30.60
CA LEU A 52 -10.44 -20.66 -30.76
C LEU A 52 -9.76 -20.45 -32.13
N GLY A 53 -9.62 -21.50 -32.94
CA GLY A 53 -8.87 -21.45 -34.21
C GLY A 53 -7.37 -21.18 -34.01
N ILE A 54 -6.79 -21.65 -32.90
CA ILE A 54 -5.41 -21.37 -32.51
C ILE A 54 -4.57 -22.65 -32.54
N SER A 55 -3.28 -22.54 -32.90
CA SER A 55 -2.36 -23.69 -32.79
C SER A 55 -2.14 -24.14 -31.34
N VAL A 56 -2.07 -25.45 -31.13
CA VAL A 56 -1.77 -26.11 -29.84
C VAL A 56 -0.50 -25.52 -29.20
N GLU A 57 0.52 -25.22 -29.99
CA GLU A 57 1.77 -24.60 -29.53
C GLU A 57 1.57 -23.20 -28.95
N ARG A 58 0.64 -22.41 -29.49
CA ARG A 58 0.36 -21.06 -28.98
C ARG A 58 -0.35 -21.15 -27.63
N ILE A 59 -1.23 -22.14 -27.42
CA ILE A 59 -1.86 -22.39 -26.12
C ILE A 59 -0.82 -22.87 -25.11
N ALA A 60 0.06 -23.82 -25.48
CA ALA A 60 1.14 -24.28 -24.61
C ALA A 60 2.07 -23.13 -24.16
N ARG A 61 2.37 -22.17 -25.06
CA ARG A 61 3.10 -20.95 -24.69
C ARG A 61 2.34 -20.07 -23.70
N TRP A 62 1.00 -19.99 -23.79
CA TRP A 62 0.20 -19.26 -22.82
C TRP A 62 0.22 -19.92 -21.45
N GLU A 63 0.21 -21.26 -21.37
CA GLU A 63 0.34 -21.97 -20.10
C GLU A 63 1.66 -21.66 -19.39
N GLN A 64 2.76 -21.68 -20.14
CA GLN A 64 4.09 -21.32 -19.61
C GLN A 64 4.13 -19.87 -19.13
N GLN A 65 3.52 -18.95 -19.88
CA GLN A 65 3.44 -17.54 -19.50
C GLN A 65 2.57 -17.33 -18.25
N ALA A 66 1.44 -18.02 -18.14
CA ALA A 66 0.56 -17.95 -16.99
C ALA A 66 1.23 -18.50 -15.71
N ALA A 67 1.88 -19.67 -15.81
CA ALA A 67 2.62 -20.25 -14.69
C ALA A 67 3.76 -19.32 -14.21
N ALA A 68 4.52 -18.73 -15.14
CA ALA A 68 5.58 -17.78 -14.80
C ALA A 68 5.04 -16.48 -14.17
N PHE A 69 3.89 -15.99 -14.65
CA PHE A 69 3.23 -14.81 -14.09
C PHE A 69 2.73 -15.06 -12.66
N ILE A 70 2.05 -16.18 -12.42
CA ILE A 70 1.57 -16.58 -11.09
C ILE A 70 2.74 -16.76 -10.12
N GLY A 71 3.82 -17.43 -10.55
CA GLY A 71 5.03 -17.59 -9.75
C GLY A 71 5.64 -16.23 -9.34
N LYS A 72 5.75 -15.28 -10.28
CA LYS A 72 6.23 -13.92 -9.98
C LYS A 72 5.30 -13.15 -9.05
N LEU A 73 3.99 -13.30 -9.20
CA LEU A 73 2.99 -12.59 -8.39
C LEU A 73 3.00 -13.09 -6.94
N LEU A 74 3.15 -14.41 -6.73
CA LEU A 74 3.32 -15.02 -5.42
C LEU A 74 4.62 -14.55 -4.73
N HIS A 75 5.76 -14.63 -5.42
CA HIS A 75 7.04 -14.14 -4.88
C HIS A 75 7.01 -12.64 -4.60
N GLY A 76 6.37 -11.86 -5.48
CA GLY A 76 6.21 -10.41 -5.31
C GLY A 76 5.35 -10.05 -4.08
N GLN A 77 4.29 -10.82 -3.81
CA GLN A 77 3.47 -10.63 -2.61
C GLN A 77 4.25 -10.92 -1.32
N GLU A 78 5.02 -12.00 -1.28
CA GLU A 78 5.83 -12.33 -0.11
C GLU A 78 6.88 -11.25 0.18
N GLN A 79 7.58 -10.77 -0.85
CA GLN A 79 8.54 -9.68 -0.71
C GLN A 79 7.90 -8.36 -0.28
N LEU A 80 6.70 -8.04 -0.79
CA LEU A 80 5.96 -6.85 -0.36
C LEU A 80 5.53 -6.95 1.10
N LYS A 81 5.04 -8.11 1.53
CA LYS A 81 4.64 -8.38 2.91
C LYS A 81 5.83 -8.31 3.86
N GLU A 82 6.98 -8.86 3.47
CA GLU A 82 8.21 -8.79 4.26
C GLU A 82 8.71 -7.34 4.40
N LYS A 83 8.75 -6.57 3.31
CA LYS A 83 9.11 -5.14 3.35
C LYS A 83 8.14 -4.33 4.22
N GLN A 84 6.84 -4.61 4.13
CA GLN A 84 5.84 -3.95 4.96
C GLN A 84 6.07 -4.25 6.45
N ASN A 85 6.34 -5.51 6.79
CA ASN A 85 6.66 -5.90 8.17
C ASN A 85 7.94 -5.24 8.67
N GLN A 86 9.00 -5.16 7.86
CA GLN A 86 10.24 -4.48 8.21
C GLN A 86 10.01 -2.98 8.49
N LEU A 87 9.24 -2.30 7.64
CA LEU A 87 8.89 -0.89 7.84
C LEU A 87 8.05 -0.69 9.11
N GLN A 88 7.09 -1.58 9.37
CA GLN A 88 6.29 -1.53 10.61
C GLN A 88 7.15 -1.74 11.86
N GLN A 89 8.11 -2.67 11.83
CA GLN A 89 9.05 -2.88 12.93
C GLN A 89 9.95 -1.65 13.15
N GLN A 90 10.44 -1.02 12.08
CA GLN A 90 11.22 0.21 12.18
C GLN A 90 10.38 1.35 12.79
N LEU A 91 9.14 1.54 12.32
CA LEU A 91 8.22 2.53 12.89
C LEU A 91 7.97 2.28 14.38
N ALA A 92 7.63 1.04 14.76
CA ALA A 92 7.40 0.68 16.16
C ALA A 92 8.64 0.93 17.04
N GLY A 93 9.83 0.58 16.54
CA GLY A 93 11.10 0.83 17.23
C GLY A 93 11.38 2.33 17.41
N THR A 94 11.15 3.13 16.37
CA THR A 94 11.34 4.59 16.44
C THR A 94 10.35 5.27 17.38
N GLN A 95 9.09 4.86 17.37
CA GLN A 95 8.07 5.39 18.28
C GLN A 95 8.43 5.06 19.73
N SER A 96 8.81 3.82 20.02
CA SER A 96 9.24 3.43 21.37
C SER A 96 10.46 4.22 21.84
N ALA A 97 11.40 4.51 20.95
CA ALA A 97 12.55 5.35 21.28
C ALA A 97 12.15 6.81 21.57
N LEU A 98 11.16 7.34 20.84
CA LEU A 98 10.61 8.68 21.08
C LEU A 98 9.88 8.74 22.43
N ASP A 99 9.04 7.75 22.73
CA ASP A 99 8.30 7.67 23.99
C ASP A 99 9.26 7.59 25.19
N LYS A 100 10.31 6.77 25.11
CA LYS A 100 11.36 6.69 26.14
C LYS A 100 12.09 8.02 26.31
N LYS A 101 12.47 8.68 25.21
CA LYS A 101 13.13 9.99 25.27
C LYS A 101 12.21 11.06 25.87
N SER A 102 10.92 11.04 25.54
CA SER A 102 9.93 11.94 26.13
C SER A 102 9.82 11.73 27.64
N ALA A 103 9.69 10.47 28.09
CA ALA A 103 9.63 10.13 29.50
C ALA A 103 10.90 10.56 30.26
N HIS A 104 12.08 10.34 29.68
CA HIS A 104 13.34 10.79 30.27
C HIS A 104 13.42 12.32 30.38
N LEU A 105 12.98 13.05 29.35
CA LEU A 105 12.92 14.51 29.38
C LEU A 105 11.94 15.01 30.45
N ASP A 106 10.75 14.42 30.56
CA ASP A 106 9.77 14.83 31.57
C ASP A 106 10.25 14.55 32.99
N TRP A 107 10.95 13.43 33.20
CA TRP A 107 11.61 13.14 34.46
C TRP A 107 12.70 14.16 34.79
N LEU A 108 13.54 14.54 33.82
CA LEU A 108 14.57 15.57 34.00
C LEU A 108 13.96 16.94 34.31
N LYS A 109 12.94 17.37 33.56
CA LYS A 109 12.22 18.63 33.80
C LYS A 109 11.68 18.70 35.24
N THR A 110 11.07 17.62 35.70
CA THR A 110 10.46 17.54 37.03
C THR A 110 11.51 17.50 38.13
N THR A 111 12.53 16.68 37.98
CA THR A 111 13.65 16.56 38.92
C THR A 111 14.38 17.90 39.06
N LEU A 112 14.66 18.58 37.95
CA LEU A 112 15.31 19.89 37.95
C LEU A 112 14.45 20.94 38.65
N ALA A 113 13.14 20.99 38.36
CA ALA A 113 12.23 21.93 39.01
C ALA A 113 12.07 21.68 40.51
N ALA A 114 12.18 20.42 40.97
CA ALA A 114 12.07 20.05 42.37
C ALA A 114 13.33 20.41 43.18
N ASN A 115 14.51 20.34 42.57
CA ASN A 115 15.79 20.54 43.26
C ASN A 115 16.37 21.95 43.13
N THR A 116 15.75 22.84 42.34
CA THR A 116 16.29 24.17 42.05
C THR A 116 15.24 25.26 42.17
N SER A 117 15.64 26.41 42.69
CA SER A 117 14.75 27.56 42.84
C SER A 117 14.39 28.16 41.48
N ARG A 118 13.24 28.82 41.41
CA ARG A 118 12.82 29.57 40.21
C ARG A 118 13.86 30.62 39.80
N LYS A 119 14.50 31.26 40.79
CA LYS A 119 15.51 32.30 40.55
C LYS A 119 16.73 31.70 39.85
N GLU A 120 17.28 30.59 40.34
CA GLU A 120 18.42 29.91 39.73
C GLU A 120 18.13 29.48 38.30
N ARG A 121 16.98 28.82 38.06
CA ARG A 121 16.56 28.41 36.72
C ARG A 121 16.45 29.56 35.73
N SER A 122 16.05 30.75 36.20
CA SER A 122 15.94 31.94 35.35
C SER A 122 17.31 32.47 34.88
N HIS A 123 18.40 32.14 35.57
CA HIS A 123 19.76 32.50 35.16
C HIS A 123 20.36 31.56 34.11
N TRP A 124 19.77 30.37 33.91
CA TRP A 124 20.18 29.42 32.87
C TRP A 124 19.56 29.70 31.50
N VAL A 125 18.64 30.67 31.44
CA VAL A 125 18.01 31.09 30.20
C VAL A 125 19.02 31.87 29.36
N ASP A 126 19.30 31.38 28.15
CA ASP A 126 20.15 32.05 27.18
C ASP A 126 19.29 32.78 26.14
N TYR A 127 19.27 34.11 26.22
CA TYR A 127 18.50 34.97 25.32
C TYR A 127 19.06 35.03 23.90
N HIS A 128 20.31 34.59 23.69
CA HIS A 128 21.01 34.68 22.41
C HIS A 128 21.14 33.33 21.69
N CYS A 129 20.76 32.22 22.32
CA CYS A 129 20.76 30.90 21.70
C CYS A 129 19.77 30.84 20.51
N ARG A 130 20.28 30.54 19.31
CA ARG A 130 19.47 30.44 18.08
C ARG A 130 18.85 29.06 17.89
N ASP A 131 19.51 28.02 18.38
CA ASP A 131 19.08 26.63 18.19
C ASP A 131 17.93 26.23 19.11
N LEU A 132 17.83 26.89 20.27
CA LEU A 132 16.81 26.62 21.27
C LEU A 132 16.03 27.91 21.58
N PRO A 133 14.86 28.13 20.97
CA PRO A 133 14.13 29.38 21.15
C PRO A 133 13.62 29.51 22.59
N LEU A 134 13.41 30.76 23.02
CA LEU A 134 13.13 31.10 24.42
C LEU A 134 11.91 30.37 25.00
N ASN A 135 10.88 30.12 24.19
CA ASN A 135 9.69 29.36 24.59
C ASN A 135 10.06 27.91 24.99
N VAL A 136 10.93 27.26 24.22
CA VAL A 136 11.36 25.89 24.48
C VAL A 136 12.27 25.86 25.72
N GLN A 137 13.19 26.81 25.85
CA GLN A 137 14.02 26.94 27.05
C GLN A 137 13.16 27.12 28.31
N THR A 138 12.15 27.99 28.27
CA THR A 138 11.26 28.19 29.41
C THR A 138 10.43 26.95 29.75
N ASP A 139 9.98 26.18 28.76
CA ASP A 139 9.26 24.93 29.01
C ASP A 139 10.16 23.85 29.63
N LEU A 140 11.37 23.66 29.09
CA LEU A 140 12.39 22.75 29.64
C LEU A 140 12.74 23.09 31.09
N LEU A 141 12.85 24.39 31.39
CA LEU A 141 13.15 24.88 32.72
C LEU A 141 11.92 24.99 33.61
N LYS A 142 10.70 24.62 33.17
CA LYS A 142 9.44 24.79 33.92
C LYS A 142 9.27 26.22 34.46
N LEU A 143 9.55 27.22 33.62
CA LEU A 143 9.40 28.65 33.90
C LEU A 143 8.26 29.22 33.04
N ASN A 144 7.52 30.19 33.59
CA ASN A 144 6.59 30.96 32.79
C ASN A 144 7.36 32.05 32.03
N ARG A 145 7.24 32.10 30.70
CA ARG A 145 7.90 33.10 29.84
C ARG A 145 7.62 34.54 30.27
N SER A 146 6.36 34.88 30.58
CA SER A 146 6.00 36.26 31.00
C SER A 146 6.68 36.66 32.30
N SER A 147 7.01 35.68 33.13
CA SER A 147 7.62 35.87 34.43
C SER A 147 9.11 36.23 34.35
N LEU A 148 9.76 36.04 33.19
CA LEU A 148 11.14 36.46 32.93
C LEU A 148 11.29 37.99 32.83
N TYR A 149 10.26 38.66 32.31
CA TYR A 149 10.26 40.11 32.09
C TYR A 149 9.72 40.91 33.28
N TYR A 150 9.14 40.21 34.26
CA TYR A 150 8.53 40.85 35.41
C TYR A 150 9.60 41.30 36.41
N LYS A 151 9.79 42.62 36.53
CA LYS A 151 10.53 43.25 37.63
C LYS A 151 9.51 43.70 38.68
N SER A 152 9.54 43.13 39.87
CA SER A 152 8.70 43.59 40.98
C SER A 152 9.02 45.04 41.30
N ALA A 153 8.04 45.94 41.16
CA ALA A 153 8.15 47.29 41.70
C ALA A 153 8.38 47.19 43.21
N ALA A 154 9.49 47.73 43.71
CA ALA A 154 9.79 47.75 45.12
C ALA A 154 8.61 48.39 45.87
N VAL A 155 7.93 47.59 46.69
CA VAL A 155 6.88 48.10 47.59
C VAL A 155 7.56 49.01 48.59
N GLN A 156 7.54 50.32 48.34
CA GLN A 156 7.96 51.31 49.33
C GLN A 156 7.00 51.20 50.52
N LYS A 157 7.48 50.60 51.62
CA LYS A 157 6.79 50.64 52.91
C LYS A 157 6.73 52.10 53.34
N LYS A 158 5.55 52.71 53.22
CA LYS A 158 5.25 54.01 53.79
C LYS A 158 5.20 53.83 55.32
N GLN A 159 6.14 54.46 56.02
CA GLN A 159 6.18 54.57 57.48
C GLN A 159 4.97 55.35 58.00
#